data_AF-A0A7C5MLV8-F1
#
_entry.id   AF-A0A7C5MLV8-F1
#
_cell.length_a   1.000
_cell.length_b   1.000
_cell.length_c   1.000
_cell.angle_alpha   90.00
_cell.angle_beta   90.00
_cell.angle_gamma   90.00
#
_symmetry.space_group_name_H-M   'P 1'
#
loop_
_entity.id
_entity.type
_entity.pdbx_description
1 polymer ?
#
loop_
_entity_poly.entity_id
_entity_poly.type
_entity_poly.pdbx_seq_one_letter_code
_entity_poly.pdbx_strand_id
1 'polypeptide(L)' 'MFDYILEKIKNVAADYVEFHYEEVSSTRIVHTKQSVELVQTSKTSSGNVRVFYNGAWGFSCFNE' A
#
# COMPACT_ATOMS: atom_id res chain seq x y z
N MET A 1 11.42 -6.50 -2.11
CA MET A 1 10.54 -5.93 -1.06
C MET A 1 9.74 -7.02 -0.35
N PHE A 2 8.95 -7.84 -1.06
CA PHE A 2 8.22 -8.96 -0.45
C PHE A 2 9.11 -9.95 0.33
N ASP A 3 10.27 -10.33 -0.21
CA ASP A 3 11.18 -11.26 0.49
C ASP A 3 11.71 -10.70 1.82
N TYR A 4 12.00 -9.40 1.85
CA TYR A 4 12.42 -8.69 3.07
C TYR A 4 11.33 -8.72 4.14
N ILE A 5 10.08 -8.50 3.74
CA ILE A 5 8.92 -8.53 4.64
C ILE A 5 8.68 -9.96 5.14
N LEU A 6 8.75 -10.96 4.27
CA LEU A 6 8.63 -12.37 4.64
C LEU A 6 9.71 -12.80 5.65
N GLU A 7 10.95 -12.37 5.46
CA GLU A 7 12.05 -12.66 6.38
C GLU A 7 11.80 -12.06 7.77
N LYS A 8 11.27 -10.83 7.84
CA LYS A 8 10.93 -10.17 9.10
C LYS A 8 9.73 -10.81 9.80
N ILE A 9 8.69 -11.17 9.04
CA ILE A 9 7.45 -11.75 9.59
C ILE A 9 7.67 -13.16 10.16
N LYS A 10 8.56 -13.96 9.58
CA LYS A 10 8.87 -15.33 10.06
C LYS A 10 9.26 -15.39 11.55
N ASN A 11 9.79 -14.30 12.09
CA ASN A 11 10.27 -14.23 13.48
C ASN A 11 9.23 -13.62 14.44
N VAL A 12 8.04 -13.28 13.96
CA VAL A 12 6.97 -12.73 14.80
C VAL A 12 6.19 -13.88 15.44
N ALA A 13 6.05 -13.85 16.76
CA ALA A 13 5.12 -14.73 17.47
C ALA A 13 3.68 -14.27 17.16
N ALA A 14 3.08 -14.86 16.14
CA ALA A 14 1.73 -14.56 15.68
C ALA A 14 1.07 -15.84 15.15
N ASP A 15 -0.24 -15.94 15.37
CA ASP A 15 -1.07 -17.03 14.84
C ASP A 15 -1.36 -16.80 13.35
N TYR A 16 -1.45 -15.53 12.95
CA TYR A 16 -1.65 -15.12 11.56
C TYR A 16 -1.06 -13.73 11.30
N VAL A 17 -0.45 -13.56 10.13
CA VAL A 17 0.05 -12.27 9.66
C VAL A 17 -0.38 -12.07 8.21
N GLU A 18 -0.93 -10.88 7.92
CA GLU A 18 -1.28 -10.42 6.58
C GLU A 18 -0.50 -9.15 6.25
N PHE A 19 -0.04 -9.07 5.01
CA PHE A 19 0.52 -7.85 4.45
C PHE A 19 -0.26 -7.46 3.20
N HIS A 20 -0.82 -6.26 3.21
CA HIS A 20 -1.48 -5.66 2.06
C HIS A 20 -0.63 -4.50 1.55
N TYR A 21 -0.32 -4.52 0.25
CA TYR A 21 0.31 -3.42 -0.46
C TYR A 21 -0.52 -3.05 -1.70
N GLU A 22 -0.74 -1.77 -1.89
CA GLU A 22 -1.46 -1.21 -3.02
C GLU A 22 -0.64 -0.08 -3.66
N GLU A 23 -0.50 -0.11 -4.99
CA GLU A 23 0.05 1.00 -5.78
C GLU A 23 -1.04 1.52 -6.72
N VAL A 24 -1.31 2.82 -6.65
CA VAL A 24 -2.29 3.50 -7.49
C VAL A 24 -1.55 4.50 -8.38
N SER A 25 -1.72 4.37 -9.69
CA SER A 25 -1.27 5.34 -10.68
C SER A 25 -2.49 6.00 -11.30
N SER A 26 -2.57 7.33 -11.22
CA SER A 26 -3.67 8.11 -11.77
C SER A 26 -3.14 9.17 -12.73
N THR A 27 -3.78 9.31 -13.89
CA THR A 27 -3.47 10.36 -14.86
C THR A 27 -4.66 11.29 -14.99
N ARG A 28 -4.44 12.57 -14.69
CA ARG A 28 -5.42 13.64 -14.82
C ARG A 28 -5.13 14.44 -16.07
N ILE A 29 -6.10 14.49 -16.98
CA ILE A 29 -6.04 15.30 -18.19
C ILE A 29 -7.12 16.39 -18.11
N VAL A 30 -6.70 17.65 -18.12
CA VAL A 30 -7.59 18.81 -18.23
C VAL A 30 -7.42 19.39 -19.62
N HIS A 31 -8.53 19.64 -20.32
CA HIS A 31 -8.52 20.15 -21.68
C HIS A 31 -9.71 21.08 -21.92
N THR A 32 -9.53 21.99 -22.85
CA THR A 32 -10.60 22.79 -23.47
C THR A 32 -11.03 22.16 -24.79
N LYS A 33 -12.00 22.78 -25.47
CA LYS A 33 -12.38 22.38 -26.83
C LYS A 33 -11.24 22.54 -27.85
N GLN A 34 -10.25 23.38 -27.58
CA GLN A 34 -9.19 23.71 -28.53
C GLN A 34 -7.81 23.14 -28.15
N SER A 35 -7.55 22.83 -26.88
CA SER A 35 -6.22 22.41 -26.42
C SER A 35 -6.25 21.61 -25.11
N VAL A 36 -5.17 20.86 -24.85
CA VAL A 36 -4.89 20.26 -23.54
C VAL A 36 -4.23 21.29 -22.65
N GLU A 37 -4.77 21.49 -21.45
CA GLU A 37 -4.26 22.46 -20.46
C GLU A 37 -3.34 21.81 -19.43
N LEU A 38 -3.63 20.56 -19.04
CA LEU A 38 -2.87 19.84 -18.03
C LEU A 38 -2.85 18.35 -18.36
N VAL A 39 -1.67 17.76 -18.26
CA VAL A 39 -1.49 16.31 -18.13
C VAL A 39 -0.63 16.08 -16.91
N GLN A 40 -1.19 15.46 -15.89
CA GLN A 40 -0.49 15.15 -14.65
C GLN A 40 -0.66 13.68 -14.33
N THR A 41 0.43 13.01 -14.01
CA THR A 41 0.41 11.64 -13.49
C THR A 41 0.85 11.68 -12.03
N SER A 42 0.10 11.02 -11.16
CA SER A 42 0.46 10.79 -9.76
C SER A 42 0.56 9.29 -9.52
N LYS A 43 1.55 8.89 -8.73
CA LYS A 43 1.65 7.55 -8.16
C LYS A 43 1.59 7.67 -6.65
N THR A 44 0.84 6.80 -6.02
CA THR A 44 0.75 6.68 -4.57
C THR A 44 0.85 5.22 -4.19
N SER A 45 1.63 4.93 -3.15
CA SER A 45 1.76 3.61 -2.58
C SER A 45 1.20 3.62 -1.17
N SER A 46 0.48 2.57 -0.80
CA SER A 46 -0.04 2.44 0.56
C SER A 46 -0.14 0.97 0.95
N GLY A 47 -0.38 0.72 2.22
CA GLY A 47 -0.58 -0.63 2.69
C GLY A 47 -0.82 -0.72 4.18
N ASN A 48 -0.99 -1.96 4.62
CA ASN A 48 -1.08 -2.28 6.04
C ASN A 48 -0.52 -3.67 6.34
N VAL A 49 -0.03 -3.80 7.56
CA VAL A 49 0.33 -5.08 8.19
C VAL A 49 -0.73 -5.37 9.25
N ARG A 50 -1.27 -6.59 9.26
CA ARG A 50 -2.19 -7.07 10.29
C ARG A 50 -1.64 -8.31 10.95
N VAL A 51 -1.72 -8.35 12.27
CA VAL A 51 -1.21 -9.44 13.09
C VAL A 51 -2.33 -9.92 14.00
N PHE A 52 -2.54 -11.23 14.04
CA PHE A 52 -3.42 -11.89 15.00
C PHE A 52 -2.56 -12.73 15.95
N TYR A 53 -2.71 -12.48 17.25
CA TYR A 53 -1.98 -13.20 18.30
C TYR A 53 -2.84 -13.37 19.54
N ASN A 54 -3.02 -14.61 20.00
CA ASN A 54 -3.76 -14.96 21.23
C ASN A 54 -5.16 -14.33 21.30
N GLY A 55 -5.89 -14.32 20.18
CA GLY A 55 -7.26 -13.80 20.12
C GLY A 55 -7.38 -12.30 19.90
N ALA A 56 -6.27 -11.56 19.76
CA ALA A 56 -6.26 -10.12 19.55
C ALA A 56 -5.67 -9.72 18.19
N TRP A 57 -6.16 -8.61 17.64
CA TRP A 57 -5.67 -8.01 16.40
C TRP A 57 -4.82 -6.77 16.67
N GLY A 58 -3.69 -6.67 15.96
CA GLY A 58 -2.88 -5.46 15.83
C GLY A 58 -2.72 -5.07 14.37
N PHE A 59 -2.68 -3.78 14.07
CA PHE A 59 -2.53 -3.27 12.71
C PHE A 59 -1.61 -2.05 12.66
N SER A 60 -0.89 -1.91 11.55
CA SER A 60 -0.09 -0.73 11.21
C SER A 60 -0.30 -0.39 9.75
N CYS A 61 -0.56 0.89 9.45
CA CYS A 61 -0.78 1.39 8.09
C CYS A 61 0.38 2.31 7.69
N PHE A 62 0.69 2.33 6.39
CA PHE A 62 1.71 3.21 5.83
C PHE A 62 1.25 3.78 4.49
N ASN A 63 1.70 5.00 4.21
CA ASN A 63 1.56 5.67 2.92
C ASN A 63 2.96 6.12 2.48
N GLU A 64 3.30 5.88 1.23
CA GLU A 64 4.52 6.34 0.55
C GLU A 64 4.18 7.13 -0.71
#